data_AF-A0A9D7EWR0-F1
#
_entry.id   AF-A0A9D7EWR0-F1
#
_cell.length_a   1.000
_cell.length_b   1.000
_cell.length_c   1.000
_cell.angle_alpha   90.00
_cell.angle_beta   90.00
_cell.angle_gamma   90.00
#
_symmetry.space_group_name_H-M   'P 1'
#
loop_
_entity.id
_entity.type
_entity.pdbx_description
1 polymer ?
#
loop_
_entity_poly.entity_id
_entity_poly.type
_entity_poly.pdbx_seq_one_letter_code
_entity_poly.pdbx_strand_id
1 'polypeptide(L)'
;MYTRDIVGALRPYYDFGRFFLDSNYMVPPQIDLLIVAKPTQPFTEQDKFKLDQYIMSGGKLIFLVDRLEAELDSLRAGATFVTREYPINLDDLLFRYGVRIEPSLALDLQCSQIPQVVGSQGGKPQIEMFNWFYHPVVVPQTEHPILKGLENVNLFFPNSIDTVKTKTHIEKTVLLATSNYSREQFHPRAARF
;
A
#
# COMPACT_ATOMS: atom_id res chain seq x y z
N MET A 1 -8.17 -4.05 -11.03
CA MET A 1 -8.66 -5.37 -10.61
C MET A 1 -9.05 -5.36 -9.13
N TYR A 2 -8.17 -4.89 -8.23
CA TYR A 2 -8.35 -4.92 -6.77
C TYR A 2 -9.61 -4.24 -6.19
N THR A 3 -10.01 -3.05 -6.67
CA THR A 3 -11.19 -2.35 -6.12
C THR A 3 -12.51 -3.10 -6.37
N ARG A 4 -12.60 -3.84 -7.49
CA ARG A 4 -13.82 -4.59 -7.84
C ARG A 4 -14.05 -5.76 -6.89
N ASP A 5 -12.97 -6.42 -6.48
CA ASP A 5 -13.04 -7.60 -5.64
C ASP A 5 -13.40 -7.22 -4.19
N ILE A 6 -12.83 -6.12 -3.68
CA ILE A 6 -13.22 -5.53 -2.38
C ILE A 6 -14.71 -5.16 -2.39
N VAL A 7 -15.17 -4.44 -3.41
CA VAL A 7 -16.58 -4.07 -3.55
C VAL A 7 -17.45 -5.32 -3.62
N GLY A 8 -17.06 -6.33 -4.39
CA GLY A 8 -17.80 -7.59 -4.50
C GLY A 8 -17.99 -8.31 -3.17
N ALA A 9 -16.92 -8.42 -2.37
CA ALA A 9 -16.95 -9.10 -1.07
C ALA A 9 -17.78 -8.35 -0.02
N LEU A 10 -17.77 -7.01 -0.05
CA LEU A 10 -18.44 -6.18 0.95
C LEU A 10 -19.87 -5.79 0.56
N ARG A 11 -20.25 -5.90 -0.72
CA ARG A 11 -21.56 -5.52 -1.25
C ARG A 11 -22.78 -6.10 -0.51
N PRO A 12 -22.74 -7.33 0.05
CA PRO A 12 -23.88 -7.84 0.83
C PRO A 12 -24.14 -7.09 2.14
N TYR A 13 -23.15 -6.35 2.64
CA TYR A 13 -23.18 -5.72 3.96
C TYR A 13 -23.23 -4.20 3.92
N TYR A 14 -22.84 -3.58 2.81
CA TYR A 14 -22.72 -2.13 2.68
C TYR A 14 -23.19 -1.63 1.31
N ASP A 15 -23.68 -0.39 1.30
CA ASP A 15 -23.99 0.33 0.07
C ASP A 15 -22.74 1.01 -0.50
N PHE A 16 -22.44 0.71 -1.76
CA PHE A 16 -21.27 1.27 -2.45
C PHE A 16 -21.67 2.31 -3.48
N GLY A 17 -21.02 3.46 -3.41
CA GLY A 17 -21.09 4.52 -4.42
C GLY A 17 -19.70 4.92 -4.89
N ARG A 18 -19.61 5.45 -6.12
CA ARG A 18 -18.42 6.20 -6.55
C ARG A 18 -18.65 7.66 -6.23
N PHE A 19 -17.66 8.29 -5.61
CA PHE A 19 -17.68 9.70 -5.30
C PHE A 19 -16.52 10.40 -5.99
N PHE A 20 -16.82 11.43 -6.77
CA PHE A 20 -15.82 12.23 -7.47
C PHE A 20 -15.60 13.54 -6.71
N LEU A 21 -14.37 13.77 -6.26
CA LEU A 21 -14.01 14.94 -5.47
C LEU A 21 -14.05 16.24 -6.30
N ASP A 22 -13.75 16.15 -7.60
CA ASP A 22 -13.71 17.30 -8.52
C ASP A 22 -15.07 17.99 -8.72
N SER A 23 -16.13 17.20 -8.76
CA SER A 23 -17.48 17.62 -9.16
C SER A 23 -18.35 18.03 -7.98
N ASN A 24 -17.88 17.83 -6.74
CA ASN A 24 -18.64 18.07 -5.52
C ASN A 24 -17.95 19.11 -4.64
N TYR A 25 -18.72 20.00 -4.02
CA TYR A 25 -18.18 21.03 -3.12
C TYR A 25 -17.71 20.47 -1.78
N MET A 26 -18.37 19.41 -1.30
CA MET A 26 -18.07 18.75 -0.02
C MET A 26 -18.41 17.27 -0.10
N VAL A 27 -17.81 16.46 0.78
CA VAL A 27 -18.21 15.07 1.00
C VAL A 27 -19.52 15.09 1.80
N PRO A 28 -20.63 14.53 1.29
CA PRO A 28 -21.90 14.53 2.00
C PRO A 28 -21.82 13.75 3.32
N PRO A 29 -22.49 14.21 4.40
CA PRO A 29 -22.45 13.56 5.71
C PRO A 29 -23.10 12.16 5.72
N GLN A 30 -23.87 11.81 4.69
CA GLN A 30 -24.47 10.49 4.53
C GLN A 30 -23.43 9.41 4.15
N ILE A 31 -22.20 9.79 3.82
CA ILE A 31 -21.13 8.85 3.52
C ILE A 31 -20.45 8.44 4.83
N ASP A 32 -20.68 7.20 5.27
CA ASP A 32 -20.11 6.67 6.52
C ASP A 32 -18.59 6.38 6.44
N LEU A 33 -18.11 6.06 5.24
CA LEU A 33 -16.73 5.69 4.97
C LEU A 33 -16.34 6.09 3.54
N LEU A 34 -15.23 6.81 3.42
CA LEU A 34 -14.59 7.10 2.15
C LEU A 34 -13.35 6.21 1.98
N ILE A 35 -13.15 5.65 0.79
CA ILE A 35 -11.99 4.82 0.47
C ILE A 35 -11.26 5.43 -0.74
N VAL A 36 -10.02 5.84 -0.53
CA VAL A 36 -9.11 6.30 -1.58
C VAL A 36 -8.25 5.11 -1.98
N ALA A 37 -8.65 4.42 -3.05
CA ALA A 37 -8.02 3.18 -3.51
C ALA A 37 -7.01 3.44 -4.64
N LYS A 38 -5.72 3.19 -4.38
CA LYS A 38 -4.59 3.29 -5.31
C LYS A 38 -4.63 4.56 -6.16
N PRO A 39 -4.54 5.75 -5.55
CA PRO A 39 -4.50 6.99 -6.31
C PRO A 39 -3.22 7.06 -7.15
N THR A 40 -3.35 7.47 -8.42
CA THR A 40 -2.21 7.62 -9.35
C THR A 40 -2.02 9.05 -9.84
N GLN A 41 -2.99 9.92 -9.56
CA GLN A 41 -2.99 11.33 -9.96
C GLN A 41 -2.78 12.24 -8.74
N PRO A 42 -2.19 13.44 -8.93
CA PRO A 42 -2.03 14.41 -7.86
C PRO A 42 -3.38 14.91 -7.36
N PHE A 43 -3.56 14.93 -6.03
CA PHE A 43 -4.68 15.60 -5.40
C PHE A 43 -4.51 17.12 -5.46
N THR A 44 -5.59 17.84 -5.74
CA THR A 44 -5.58 19.30 -5.66
C THR A 44 -5.70 19.77 -4.21
N GLU A 45 -5.34 21.02 -3.92
CA GLU A 45 -5.58 21.61 -2.59
C GLU A 45 -7.06 21.60 -2.20
N GLN A 46 -7.97 21.75 -3.19
CA GLN A 46 -9.40 21.69 -2.95
C GLN A 46 -9.85 20.28 -2.55
N ASP A 47 -9.29 19.24 -3.19
CA ASP A 47 -9.61 17.85 -2.84
C ASP A 47 -9.11 17.52 -1.44
N LYS A 48 -7.87 17.90 -1.12
CA LYS A 48 -7.30 17.74 0.22
C LYS A 48 -8.12 18.47 1.28
N PHE A 49 -8.59 19.68 0.98
CA PHE A 49 -9.46 20.44 1.89
C PHE A 49 -10.79 19.72 2.16
N LYS A 50 -11.43 19.16 1.12
CA LYS A 50 -12.67 18.38 1.28
C LYS A 50 -12.47 17.13 2.14
N LEU A 51 -11.37 16.40 1.93
CA LEU A 51 -11.00 15.24 2.74
C LEU A 51 -10.74 15.63 4.20
N ASP A 52 -10.02 16.73 4.41
CA ASP A 52 -9.72 17.26 5.74
C ASP A 52 -11.00 17.64 6.50
N GLN A 53 -11.92 18.36 5.84
CA GLN A 53 -13.23 18.72 6.42
C GLN A 53 -14.08 17.48 6.75
N TYR A 54 -14.05 16.46 5.90
CA TYR A 54 -14.77 15.20 6.15
C TYR A 54 -14.24 14.49 7.40
N ILE A 55 -12.91 14.39 7.56
CA ILE A 55 -12.29 13.82 8.77
C ILE A 55 -12.62 14.66 10.01
N MET A 56 -12.53 15.99 9.91
CA MET A 56 -12.86 16.91 11.01
C MET A 56 -14.33 16.82 11.44
N SER A 57 -15.22 16.44 10.52
CA SER A 57 -16.65 16.23 10.79
C SER A 57 -16.96 14.85 11.38
N GLY A 58 -15.95 14.03 11.67
CA GLY A 58 -16.10 12.68 12.23
C GLY A 58 -16.23 11.58 11.16
N GLY A 59 -16.02 11.90 9.89
CA GLY A 59 -15.98 10.94 8.79
C GLY A 59 -14.79 9.99 8.89
N LYS A 60 -14.93 8.80 8.31
CA LYS A 60 -13.89 7.75 8.32
C LYS A 60 -13.26 7.63 6.94
N LEU A 61 -11.93 7.58 6.89
CA LEU A 61 -11.18 7.55 5.63
C LEU A 61 -10.18 6.40 5.62
N ILE A 62 -10.19 5.60 4.56
CA ILE A 62 -9.16 4.58 4.28
C ILE A 62 -8.36 5.02 3.08
N PHE A 63 -7.03 5.05 3.24
CA PHE A 63 -6.08 5.24 2.17
C PHE A 63 -5.41 3.91 1.83
N LEU A 64 -5.49 3.52 0.55
CA LEU A 64 -4.70 2.41 0.00
C LEU A 64 -3.76 3.05 -1.03
N VAL A 65 -2.54 3.38 -0.62
CA VAL A 65 -1.64 4.25 -1.38
C VAL A 65 -0.37 3.49 -1.73
N ASP A 66 -0.01 3.52 -3.02
CA ASP A 66 1.27 3.07 -3.52
C ASP A 66 2.07 4.31 -3.96
N ARG A 67 3.28 4.51 -3.44
CA ARG A 67 4.17 5.59 -3.89
C ARG A 67 5.03 5.18 -5.07
N LEU A 68 5.25 3.88 -5.27
CA LEU A 68 6.07 3.34 -6.35
C LEU A 68 5.26 2.41 -7.24
N GLU A 69 5.38 2.60 -8.54
CA GLU A 69 5.01 1.62 -9.56
C GLU A 69 6.10 0.54 -9.60
N ALA A 70 5.77 -0.60 -9.01
CA ALA A 70 6.63 -1.77 -8.89
C ALA A 70 5.85 -3.00 -9.38
N GLU A 71 6.20 -3.53 -10.55
CA GLU A 71 5.56 -4.71 -11.13
C GLU A 71 6.58 -5.84 -11.38
N LEU A 72 6.15 -7.08 -11.17
CA LEU A 72 6.94 -8.29 -11.48
C LEU A 72 7.31 -8.37 -12.96
N ASP A 73 6.47 -7.84 -13.85
CA ASP A 73 6.72 -7.91 -15.29
C ASP A 73 7.87 -6.97 -15.72
N SER A 74 8.13 -5.90 -14.96
CA SER A 74 9.30 -5.04 -15.16
C SER A 74 10.62 -5.80 -14.92
N LEU A 75 10.61 -6.85 -14.09
CA LEU A 75 11.78 -7.72 -13.84
C LEU A 75 11.99 -8.75 -14.94
N ARG A 76 10.91 -9.23 -15.56
CA ARG A 76 10.97 -10.20 -16.66
C ARG A 76 11.48 -9.57 -17.96
N ALA A 77 11.20 -8.27 -18.16
CA ALA A 77 11.54 -7.55 -19.38
C ALA A 77 12.98 -6.99 -19.43
N GLY A 78 13.72 -6.99 -18.31
CA GLY A 78 15.11 -6.52 -18.28
C GLY A 78 15.82 -6.74 -16.95
N ALA A 79 17.16 -6.79 -16.99
CA ALA A 79 18.04 -6.99 -15.83
C ALA A 79 18.12 -5.77 -14.88
N THR A 80 17.12 -4.89 -14.89
CA THR A 80 17.12 -3.64 -14.12
C THR A 80 15.71 -3.31 -13.69
N PHE A 81 15.48 -3.33 -12.38
CA PHE A 81 14.23 -2.89 -11.78
C PHE A 81 14.17 -1.36 -11.78
N VAL A 82 13.28 -0.79 -12.59
CA VAL A 82 13.04 0.66 -12.65
C VAL A 82 11.70 0.94 -12.00
N THR A 83 11.71 1.60 -10.85
CA THR A 83 10.49 2.06 -10.19
C THR A 83 10.18 3.50 -10.57
N ARG A 84 8.91 3.78 -10.85
CA ARG A 84 8.41 5.14 -11.07
C ARG A 84 7.63 5.60 -9.86
N GLU A 85 7.85 6.82 -9.41
CA GLU A 85 7.06 7.40 -8.33
C GLU A 85 5.71 7.92 -8.85
N TYR A 86 4.62 7.63 -8.13
CA TYR A 86 3.33 8.29 -8.38
C TYR A 86 3.30 9.66 -7.67
N PRO A 87 3.07 10.76 -8.41
CA PRO A 87 3.02 12.10 -7.84
C PRO A 87 1.65 12.37 -7.22
N ILE A 88 1.35 11.69 -6.11
CA ILE A 88 0.00 11.68 -5.50
C ILE A 88 -0.33 12.99 -4.79
N ASN A 89 0.67 13.76 -4.33
CA ASN A 89 0.47 15.02 -3.61
C ASN A 89 -0.45 14.89 -2.38
N LEU A 90 -0.24 13.84 -1.56
CA LEU A 90 -0.97 13.60 -0.30
C LEU A 90 -0.07 13.71 0.94
N ASP A 91 1.23 13.84 0.76
CA ASP A 91 2.22 13.79 1.84
C ASP A 91 1.93 14.82 2.93
N ASP A 92 1.55 16.04 2.57
CA ASP A 92 1.22 17.11 3.51
C ASP A 92 -0.06 16.83 4.32
N LEU A 93 -1.08 16.23 3.69
CA LEU A 93 -2.31 15.82 4.38
C LEU A 93 -2.01 14.69 5.37
N LEU A 94 -1.37 13.61 4.90
CA LEU A 94 -1.04 12.46 5.74
C LEU A 94 -0.10 12.84 6.88
N PHE A 95 0.86 13.74 6.64
CA PHE A 95 1.79 14.23 7.65
C PHE A 95 1.07 14.97 8.78
N ARG A 96 0.03 15.76 8.47
CA ARG A 96 -0.82 16.39 9.50
C ARG A 96 -1.53 15.35 10.38
N TYR A 97 -1.87 14.19 9.82
CA TYR A 97 -2.43 13.04 10.55
C TYR A 97 -1.35 12.09 11.11
N GLY A 98 -0.07 12.48 11.05
CA GLY A 98 1.03 11.80 11.71
C GLY A 98 1.52 10.54 11.01
N VAL A 99 1.28 10.43 9.70
CA VAL A 99 1.71 9.33 8.83
C VAL A 99 2.58 9.88 7.70
N ARG A 100 3.68 9.19 7.38
CA ARG A 100 4.52 9.47 6.22
C ARG A 100 4.72 8.18 5.43
N ILE A 101 4.48 8.24 4.12
CA ILE A 101 4.69 7.09 3.22
C ILE A 101 5.88 7.43 2.33
N GLU A 102 6.96 6.66 2.49
CA GLU A 102 8.19 6.89 1.73
C GLU A 102 8.09 6.28 0.33
N PRO A 103 8.70 6.90 -0.71
CA PRO A 103 8.85 6.30 -2.04
C PRO A 103 9.97 5.23 -2.02
N SER A 104 9.78 4.21 -1.19
CA SER A 104 10.70 3.11 -0.94
C SER A 104 9.99 1.77 -1.02
N LEU A 105 10.74 0.67 -1.09
CA LEU A 105 10.20 -0.68 -0.93
C LEU A 105 10.69 -1.26 0.40
N ALA A 106 9.78 -1.83 1.18
CA ALA A 106 10.10 -2.59 2.37
C ALA A 106 10.45 -4.03 1.95
N LEU A 107 11.71 -4.42 2.19
CA LEU A 107 12.22 -5.76 1.97
C LEU A 107 12.30 -6.49 3.31
N ASP A 108 12.10 -7.80 3.30
CA ASP A 108 12.25 -8.64 4.50
C ASP A 108 12.84 -10.00 4.14
N LEU A 109 13.63 -10.58 5.04
CA LEU A 109 14.09 -11.96 4.93
C LEU A 109 12.94 -12.95 5.13
N GLN A 110 11.92 -12.56 5.91
CA GLN A 110 10.67 -13.30 6.01
C GLN A 110 9.79 -12.94 4.81
N CYS A 111 9.98 -13.65 3.70
CA CYS A 111 9.32 -13.36 2.43
C CYS A 111 8.76 -14.60 1.75
N SER A 112 7.90 -14.39 0.75
CA SER A 112 7.46 -15.48 -0.13
C SER A 112 8.54 -15.87 -1.13
N GLN A 113 8.41 -17.06 -1.70
CA GLN A 113 9.29 -17.57 -2.75
C GLN A 113 8.60 -17.47 -4.11
N ILE A 114 9.36 -17.16 -5.16
CA ILE A 114 8.87 -17.17 -6.53
C ILE A 114 9.67 -18.18 -7.39
N PRO A 115 9.00 -18.87 -8.34
CA PRO A 115 9.68 -19.78 -9.25
C PRO A 115 10.46 -18.99 -10.31
N GLN A 116 11.72 -19.36 -10.52
CA GLN A 116 12.57 -18.81 -11.59
C GLN A 116 13.18 -19.95 -12.42
N VAL A 117 13.30 -19.74 -13.73
CA VAL A 117 13.94 -20.70 -14.63
C VAL A 117 15.44 -20.45 -14.62
N VAL A 118 16.21 -21.36 -14.03
CA VAL A 118 17.68 -21.24 -13.89
C VAL A 118 18.45 -21.91 -15.01
N GLY A 119 17.77 -22.69 -15.86
CA GLY A 119 18.37 -23.39 -16.97
C GLY A 119 17.40 -24.33 -17.67
N SER A 120 17.93 -25.18 -18.54
CA SER A 120 17.19 -26.24 -19.20
C SER A 120 18.03 -27.50 -19.22
N GLN A 121 17.51 -28.60 -18.68
CA GLN A 121 18.15 -29.91 -18.73
C GLN A 121 17.26 -30.86 -19.55
N GLY A 122 17.82 -31.42 -20.63
CA GLY A 122 17.07 -32.32 -21.51
C GLY A 122 15.83 -31.70 -22.17
N GLY A 123 15.85 -30.38 -22.42
CA GLY A 123 14.74 -29.65 -23.04
C GLY A 123 13.60 -29.28 -22.09
N LYS A 124 13.70 -29.60 -20.79
CA LYS A 124 12.76 -29.15 -19.76
C LYS A 124 13.36 -28.00 -18.97
N PRO A 125 12.59 -26.91 -18.72
CA PRO A 125 13.07 -25.82 -17.87
C PRO A 125 13.31 -26.34 -16.44
N GLN A 126 14.50 -26.08 -15.92
CA GLN A 126 14.81 -26.29 -14.51
C GLN A 126 14.31 -25.07 -13.73
N ILE A 127 13.37 -25.30 -12.83
CA ILE A 127 12.74 -24.26 -12.01
C ILE A 127 13.26 -24.39 -10.59
N GLU A 128 13.79 -23.29 -10.05
CA GLU A 128 14.18 -23.17 -8.64
C GLU A 128 13.36 -22.07 -7.95
N MET A 129 13.11 -22.26 -6.65
CA MET A 129 12.38 -21.29 -5.83
C MET A 129 13.36 -20.31 -5.19
N PHE A 130 13.22 -19.03 -5.50
CA PHE A 130 14.04 -17.97 -4.93
C PHE A 130 13.27 -17.17 -3.89
N ASN A 131 13.93 -16.86 -2.78
CA ASN A 131 13.40 -15.94 -1.78
C ASN A 131 13.22 -14.56 -2.41
N TRP A 132 11.99 -14.06 -2.38
CA TRP A 132 11.63 -12.81 -3.00
C TRP A 132 11.41 -11.73 -1.95
N PHE A 133 12.49 -11.06 -1.55
CA PHE A 133 12.49 -10.12 -0.42
C PHE A 133 11.50 -8.96 -0.56
N TYR A 134 11.08 -8.61 -1.78
CA TYR A 134 10.08 -7.58 -2.06
C TYR A 134 8.64 -8.02 -1.76
N HIS A 135 8.42 -9.30 -1.45
CA HIS A 135 7.14 -9.81 -0.98
C HIS A 135 7.24 -10.27 0.49
N PRO A 136 7.34 -9.32 1.44
CA PRO A 136 7.46 -9.66 2.84
C PRO A 136 6.16 -10.32 3.33
N VAL A 137 6.31 -11.42 4.06
CA VAL A 137 5.23 -12.12 4.73
C VAL A 137 5.17 -11.61 6.16
N VAL A 138 4.17 -10.80 6.47
CA VAL A 138 4.00 -10.18 7.79
C VAL A 138 3.10 -11.03 8.67
N VAL A 139 3.49 -11.17 9.94
CA VAL A 139 2.73 -11.90 10.94
C VAL A 139 2.07 -10.89 11.87
N PRO A 140 0.76 -10.99 12.15
CA PRO A 140 0.12 -10.13 13.15
C PRO A 140 0.79 -10.27 14.52
N GLN A 141 1.25 -9.15 15.09
CA GLN A 141 1.95 -9.13 16.39
C GLN A 141 1.15 -8.46 17.51
N THR A 142 -0.06 -7.97 17.22
CA THR A 142 -0.90 -7.27 18.20
C THR A 142 -2.24 -7.98 18.40
N GLU A 143 -2.84 -7.83 19.58
CA GLU A 143 -4.15 -8.42 19.90
C GLU A 143 -5.34 -7.58 19.38
N HIS A 144 -5.11 -6.74 18.36
CA HIS A 144 -6.15 -5.84 17.85
C HIS A 144 -7.31 -6.65 17.24
N PRO A 145 -8.59 -6.34 17.53
CA PRO A 145 -9.74 -7.10 17.00
C PRO A 145 -9.78 -7.24 15.48
N ILE A 146 -9.25 -6.25 14.75
CA ILE A 146 -9.12 -6.27 13.28
C ILE A 146 -8.24 -7.44 12.81
N LEU A 147 -7.26 -7.86 13.61
CA LEU A 147 -6.31 -8.93 13.28
C LEU A 147 -6.79 -10.31 13.76
N LYS A 148 -7.94 -10.39 14.44
CA LYS A 148 -8.42 -11.65 15.00
C LYS A 148 -8.74 -12.65 13.89
N GLY A 149 -8.06 -13.80 13.91
CA GLY A 149 -8.20 -14.83 12.89
C GLY A 149 -7.49 -14.52 11.58
N LEU A 150 -6.70 -13.44 11.53
CA LEU A 150 -5.83 -13.15 10.40
C LEU A 150 -4.57 -14.01 10.51
N GLU A 151 -4.29 -14.82 9.49
CA GLU A 151 -3.02 -15.53 9.36
C GLU A 151 -1.93 -14.61 8.79
N ASN A 152 -0.80 -15.21 8.40
CA ASN A 152 0.30 -14.49 7.78
C ASN A 152 -0.17 -13.82 6.48
N VAL A 153 0.15 -12.53 6.33
CA VAL A 153 -0.24 -11.73 5.17
C VAL A 153 0.98 -11.55 4.27
N ASN A 154 0.85 -11.96 3.01
CA ASN A 154 1.87 -11.69 2.00
C ASN A 154 1.63 -10.30 1.41
N LEU A 155 2.56 -9.37 1.63
CA LEU A 155 2.50 -8.03 1.04
C LEU A 155 3.28 -8.04 -0.27
N PHE A 156 2.79 -7.34 -1.29
CA PHE A 156 3.44 -7.29 -2.61
C PHE A 156 3.98 -5.89 -2.86
N PHE A 157 5.31 -5.75 -2.90
CA PHE A 157 6.00 -4.47 -3.09
C PHE A 157 5.51 -3.34 -2.15
N PRO A 158 5.35 -3.58 -0.83
CA PRO A 158 4.86 -2.56 0.07
C PRO A 158 5.83 -1.39 0.21
N ASN A 159 5.29 -0.17 0.31
CA ASN A 159 6.06 1.02 0.70
C ASN A 159 6.24 1.07 2.22
N SER A 160 7.33 1.71 2.67
CA SER A 160 7.53 1.96 4.10
C SER A 160 6.59 3.05 4.61
N ILE A 161 6.09 2.87 5.83
CA ILE A 161 5.22 3.83 6.52
C ILE A 161 5.84 4.19 7.87
N ASP A 162 6.10 5.48 8.07
CA ASP A 162 6.58 6.03 9.33
C ASP A 162 5.47 6.77 10.08
N THR A 163 5.55 6.71 11.40
CA THR A 163 4.73 7.57 12.26
C THR A 163 5.48 8.85 12.63
N VAL A 164 4.82 9.99 12.50
CA VAL A 164 5.43 11.31 12.75
C VAL A 164 4.76 12.03 13.92
N LYS A 165 5.53 12.60 14.85
CA LYS A 165 4.95 13.39 15.95
C LYS A 165 4.18 14.60 15.41
N THR A 166 2.93 14.75 15.86
CA THR A 166 2.04 15.83 15.48
C THR A 166 1.88 16.84 16.61
N LYS A 167 1.43 18.06 16.28
CA LYS A 167 1.14 19.10 17.29
C LYS A 167 -0.05 18.72 18.17
N THR A 168 -1.06 18.10 17.57
CA THR A 168 -2.23 17.55 18.25
C THR A 168 -1.97 16.10 18.66
N HIS A 169 -2.63 15.65 19.72
CA HIS A 169 -2.59 14.24 20.10
C HIS A 169 -3.38 13.42 19.08
N ILE A 170 -2.70 12.48 18.43
CA ILE A 170 -3.29 11.51 17.49
C ILE A 170 -2.89 10.13 17.98
N GLU A 171 -3.88 9.28 18.25
CA GLU A 171 -3.67 7.88 18.57
C GLU A 171 -3.28 7.11 17.30
N LYS A 172 -2.24 6.29 17.39
CA LYS A 172 -1.71 5.53 16.25
C LYS A 172 -1.54 4.08 16.65
N THR A 173 -2.17 3.21 15.87
CA THR A 173 -2.14 1.76 16.09
C THR A 173 -1.54 1.10 14.87
N VAL A 174 -0.35 0.50 15.04
CA VAL A 174 0.29 -0.29 13.99
C VAL A 174 -0.35 -1.66 13.97
N LEU A 175 -1.02 -1.99 12.86
CA LEU A 175 -1.73 -3.27 12.72
C LEU A 175 -0.79 -4.39 12.25
N LEU A 176 0.03 -4.11 11.24
CA LEU A 176 1.00 -5.04 10.67
C LEU A 176 2.35 -4.36 10.57
N ALA A 177 3.41 -5.09 10.87
CA ALA A 177 4.79 -4.63 10.77
C ALA A 177 5.65 -5.73 10.15
N THR A 178 6.69 -5.31 9.42
CA THR A 178 7.75 -6.21 8.96
C THR A 178 8.58 -6.73 10.15
N SER A 179 9.39 -7.76 9.91
CA SER A 179 10.25 -8.37 10.92
C SER A 179 11.43 -7.47 11.30
N ASN A 180 12.15 -7.83 12.37
CA ASN A 180 13.40 -7.18 12.77
C ASN A 180 14.55 -7.36 11.76
N TYR A 181 14.37 -8.22 10.75
CA TYR A 181 15.33 -8.45 9.66
C TYR A 181 14.91 -7.76 8.36
N SER A 182 14.02 -6.77 8.47
CA SER A 182 13.59 -5.96 7.35
C SER A 182 14.55 -4.81 7.03
N ARG A 183 14.48 -4.34 5.79
CA ARG A 183 15.27 -3.21 5.28
C ARG A 183 14.44 -2.39 4.32
N GLU A 184 14.57 -1.08 4.43
CA GLU A 184 14.05 -0.15 3.44
C GLU A 184 15.02 0.03 2.26
N GLN A 185 14.49 0.01 1.04
CA GLN A 185 15.22 0.32 -0.18
C GLN A 185 14.52 1.45 -0.95
N PHE A 186 15.14 2.63 -0.94
CA PHE A 186 14.78 3.72 -1.84
C PHE A 186 15.19 3.39 -3.27
N HIS A 187 14.41 3.88 -4.25
CA HIS A 187 14.65 3.82 -5.69
C HIS A 187 15.93 3.07 -6.10
N PRO A 188 15.86 1.77 -6.44
CA PRO A 188 17.01 1.11 -7.00
C PRO A 188 17.34 1.76 -8.35
N ARG A 189 18.43 2.54 -8.42
CA ARG A 189 18.94 3.06 -9.70
C ARG A 189 19.37 1.94 -10.67
N ALA A 190 19.63 0.75 -10.13
CA ALA A 190 19.59 -0.53 -10.81
C ALA A 190 19.75 -1.63 -9.75
N ALA A 191 18.73 -2.46 -9.52
CA ALA A 191 18.92 -3.72 -8.83
C ALA A 191 19.31 -4.76 -9.88
N ARG A 192 20.57 -5.24 -9.82
CA ARG A 192 21.02 -6.39 -10.60
C ARG A 192 20.66 -7.64 -9.80
N PHE A 193 19.84 -8.51 -10.39
CA PHE A 193 19.53 -9.84 -9.90
C PHE A 193 20.45 -10.86 -10.58
#